data_AF-A0A954F5P0-F1
#
_entry.id   AF-A0A954F5P0-F1
#
_cell.length_a   1.000
_cell.length_b   1.000
_cell.length_c   1.000
_cell.angle_alpha   90.00
_cell.angle_beta   90.00
_cell.angle_gamma   90.00
#
_symmetry.space_group_name_H-M   'P 1'
#
loop_
_entity.id
_entity.type
_entity.pdbx_description
1 polymer ?
#
loop_
_entity_poly.entity_id
_entity_poly.type
_entity_poly.pdbx_seq_one_letter_code
_entity_poly.pdbx_strand_id
1 'polypeptide(L)'
;EPWKALVGEARKHHLDVWGPLPLEATLEEATRLGQAGFFGMQSILPADKDWGTVQPADFQENIAALAAAGAGVTPILNGYARMLSQQDPQACLPWLGPLYESPWLVELDQWQKGLNGDARARLEAVFQVESAVLLAMHQAKVPLLPGSGAPNSWIMPGQGLIDELGLWAAAGIPNGEVLRYATRGAAELLGVGDQRGSIAEGLWADLVVLGSDPLKSLQTLRRPEIVIQRGRVFERPALMDRMDNLAAVQAKVREDLSKPIDVPAPNVSEGDLVLEGQAETWALGSRLSVEHFMVRRLGQDRWLYATRMIYPGTAREKGREVQLAQIMKNDLLEQFDLRISDIGLQNPDIGAQPAPKKDGEAPAQGPDAKAADPPAGDAPEPLNIMQVRGRLVEGTQIMSIERRLDGMFLSNLRVRDVLASIDVSLIINGMVAAKHFTQGANFVVSFEGQALEPFTDKWFLGIREGDHLVQLRTTQGNLAFGYDKAGIPLFA
;
A
#
# COMPACT_ATOMS: atom_id res chain seq x y z
N GLU A 1 26.82 9.76 -4.02
CA GLU A 1 25.60 9.15 -3.46
C GLU A 1 24.47 9.18 -4.50
N PRO A 2 23.62 8.13 -4.57
CA PRO A 2 22.52 8.04 -5.53
C PRO A 2 21.57 9.24 -5.52
N TRP A 3 21.23 9.74 -4.33
CA TRP A 3 20.42 10.95 -4.12
C TRP A 3 20.98 12.19 -4.83
N LYS A 4 22.27 12.49 -4.64
CA LYS A 4 22.92 13.67 -5.25
C LYS A 4 22.92 13.59 -6.77
N ALA A 5 23.10 12.38 -7.32
CA ALA A 5 23.01 12.12 -8.75
C ALA A 5 21.58 12.31 -9.28
N LEU A 6 20.56 11.85 -8.53
CA LEU A 6 19.15 12.05 -8.87
C LEU A 6 18.80 13.54 -8.96
N VAL A 7 19.14 14.34 -7.94
CA VAL A 7 18.90 15.79 -7.96
C VAL A 7 19.64 16.46 -9.10
N GLY A 8 20.92 16.09 -9.29
CA GLY A 8 21.73 16.63 -10.38
C GLY A 8 21.15 16.32 -11.76
N GLU A 9 20.59 15.13 -11.96
CA GLU A 9 19.95 14.74 -13.22
C GLU A 9 18.59 15.42 -13.40
N ALA A 10 17.72 15.41 -12.38
CA ALA A 10 16.41 16.06 -12.41
C ALA A 10 16.51 17.54 -12.81
N ARG A 11 17.52 18.25 -12.29
CA ARG A 11 17.80 19.65 -12.64
C ARG A 11 18.14 19.85 -14.11
N LYS A 12 18.83 18.91 -14.77
CA LYS A 12 19.11 19.01 -16.22
C LYS A 12 17.84 18.94 -17.06
N HIS A 13 16.78 18.34 -16.53
CA HIS A 13 15.47 18.20 -17.17
C HIS A 13 14.42 19.19 -16.63
N HIS A 14 14.83 20.18 -15.82
CA HIS A 14 13.92 21.15 -15.20
C HIS A 14 12.82 20.50 -14.35
N LEU A 15 13.16 19.41 -13.66
CA LEU A 15 12.27 18.70 -12.75
C LEU A 15 12.60 19.06 -11.31
N ASP A 16 11.59 19.52 -10.57
CA ASP A 16 11.68 19.74 -9.15
C ASP A 16 11.76 18.41 -8.40
N VAL A 17 12.66 18.33 -7.42
CA VAL A 17 12.77 17.18 -6.52
C VAL A 17 12.12 17.51 -5.19
N TRP A 18 11.10 16.73 -4.84
CA TRP A 18 10.38 16.80 -3.58
C TRP A 18 10.47 15.46 -2.86
N GLY A 19 10.62 15.48 -1.54
CA GLY A 19 10.71 14.26 -0.75
C GLY A 19 11.21 14.50 0.68
N PRO A 20 11.38 13.44 1.47
CA PRO A 20 12.02 13.56 2.77
C PRO A 20 13.50 13.95 2.62
N LEU A 21 14.08 14.58 3.65
CA LEU A 21 15.52 14.76 3.72
C LEU A 21 16.21 13.39 3.87
N PRO A 22 17.21 13.04 3.02
CA PRO A 22 17.98 11.82 3.21
C PRO A 22 18.70 11.80 4.57
N LEU A 23 18.76 10.64 5.23
CA LEU A 23 19.27 10.50 6.60
C LEU A 23 20.68 11.07 6.83
N GLU A 24 21.55 10.97 5.83
CA GLU A 24 22.96 11.41 5.91
C GLU A 24 23.16 12.86 5.42
N ALA A 25 22.10 13.52 4.94
CA ALA A 25 22.19 14.85 4.35
C ALA A 25 21.79 15.93 5.37
N THR A 26 22.46 17.09 5.29
CA THR A 26 21.96 18.30 5.97
C THR A 26 20.99 19.05 5.07
N LEU A 27 20.10 19.84 5.67
CA LEU A 27 19.17 20.67 4.92
C LEU A 27 19.88 21.71 4.04
N GLU A 28 21.00 22.26 4.52
CA GLU A 28 21.86 23.15 3.74
C GLU A 28 22.45 22.43 2.51
N GLU A 29 22.93 21.19 2.67
CA GLU A 29 23.46 20.44 1.52
C GLU A 29 22.35 20.16 0.49
N ALA A 30 21.19 19.70 0.94
CA ALA A 30 20.06 19.37 0.07
C ALA A 30 19.54 20.61 -0.70
N THR A 31 19.37 21.73 -0.02
CA THR A 31 18.92 22.98 -0.65
C THR A 31 19.97 23.54 -1.62
N ARG A 32 21.26 23.50 -1.28
CA ARG A 32 22.36 23.89 -2.19
C ARG A 32 22.45 23.01 -3.44
N LEU A 33 22.18 21.72 -3.31
CA LEU A 33 22.11 20.79 -4.45
C LEU A 33 20.88 21.05 -5.33
N GLY A 34 19.88 21.77 -4.83
CA GLY A 34 18.68 22.17 -5.56
C GLY A 34 17.49 21.22 -5.35
N GLN A 35 17.39 20.57 -4.20
CA GLN A 35 16.12 19.97 -3.80
C GLN A 35 15.10 21.09 -3.59
N ALA A 36 13.98 21.01 -4.32
CA ALA A 36 12.97 22.05 -4.39
C ALA A 36 12.02 22.04 -3.18
N GLY A 37 11.79 20.88 -2.56
CA GLY A 37 10.98 20.83 -1.37
C GLY A 37 11.05 19.57 -0.52
N PHE A 38 10.49 19.69 0.68
CA PHE A 38 10.63 18.75 1.78
C PHE A 38 9.28 18.35 2.35
N PHE A 39 9.11 17.05 2.63
CA PHE A 39 7.89 16.51 3.25
C PHE A 39 8.11 16.18 4.73
N GLY A 40 7.14 16.56 5.56
CA GLY A 40 7.13 16.32 6.98
C GLY A 40 8.08 17.22 7.76
N MET A 41 7.71 17.51 9.01
CA MET A 41 8.57 18.25 9.94
C MET A 41 9.89 17.51 10.23
N GLN A 42 9.94 16.18 10.08
CA GLN A 42 11.17 15.40 10.22
C GLN A 42 12.28 15.87 9.28
N SER A 43 11.94 16.36 8.09
CA SER A 43 12.93 16.83 7.10
C SER A 43 13.59 18.15 7.49
N ILE A 44 13.03 18.87 8.47
CA ILE A 44 13.57 20.15 8.94
C ILE A 44 14.18 20.04 10.35
N LEU A 45 14.13 18.87 10.97
CA LEU A 45 14.77 18.60 12.25
C LEU A 45 16.31 18.74 12.11
N PRO A 46 17.00 19.47 13.00
CA PRO A 46 18.46 19.52 12.98
C PRO A 46 19.07 18.12 13.14
N ALA A 47 20.12 17.82 12.38
CA ALA A 47 20.65 16.46 12.22
C ALA A 47 21.17 15.83 13.52
N ASP A 48 21.57 16.63 14.51
CA ASP A 48 22.10 16.22 15.80
C ASP A 48 21.04 16.21 16.92
N LYS A 49 19.76 16.36 16.58
CA LYS A 49 18.67 16.52 17.55
C LYS A 49 17.56 15.50 17.38
N ASP A 50 16.75 15.37 18.43
CA ASP A 50 15.53 14.55 18.44
C ASP A 50 14.32 15.37 18.90
N TRP A 51 13.13 14.98 18.47
CA TRP A 51 11.87 15.65 18.81
C TRP A 51 11.62 15.78 20.32
N GLY A 52 12.18 14.89 21.15
CA GLY A 52 12.05 14.97 22.60
C GLY A 52 12.89 16.05 23.27
N THR A 53 13.88 16.63 22.57
CA THR A 53 14.83 17.58 23.16
C THR A 53 14.85 18.95 22.47
N VAL A 54 14.42 19.02 21.21
CA VAL A 54 14.41 20.28 20.44
C VAL A 54 13.47 21.34 21.02
N GLN A 55 13.87 22.59 20.82
CA GLN A 55 13.08 23.78 21.05
C GLN A 55 12.91 24.55 19.73
N PRO A 56 11.90 25.43 19.59
CA PRO A 56 11.69 26.17 18.35
C PRO A 56 12.90 27.01 17.91
N ALA A 57 13.72 27.48 18.86
CA ALA A 57 14.94 28.23 18.58
C ALA A 57 16.02 27.41 17.86
N ASP A 58 16.03 26.08 18.02
CA ASP A 58 17.01 25.21 17.37
C ASP A 58 16.83 25.14 15.84
N PHE A 59 15.67 25.58 15.32
CA PHE A 59 15.36 25.53 13.89
C PHE A 59 15.79 26.79 13.12
N GLN A 60 16.37 27.79 13.78
CA GLN A 60 16.70 29.08 13.14
C GLN A 60 17.59 28.94 11.90
N GLU A 61 18.63 28.11 11.96
CA GLU A 61 19.54 27.88 10.83
C GLU A 61 18.85 27.18 9.66
N ASN A 62 18.07 26.13 9.95
CA ASN A 62 17.32 25.39 8.94
C ASN A 62 16.24 26.25 8.27
N ILE A 63 15.51 27.07 9.04
CA ILE A 63 14.52 28.01 8.51
C ILE A 63 15.20 29.05 7.60
N ALA A 64 16.36 29.57 8.01
CA ALA A 64 17.12 30.54 7.20
C ALA A 64 17.61 29.91 5.89
N ALA A 65 18.10 28.66 5.93
CA ALA A 65 18.53 27.93 4.74
C ALA A 65 17.38 27.71 3.75
N LEU A 66 16.21 27.29 4.24
CA LEU A 66 15.00 27.12 3.43
C LEU A 66 14.55 28.42 2.77
N ALA A 67 14.49 29.50 3.56
CA ALA A 67 14.10 30.82 3.06
C ALA A 67 15.08 31.36 2.02
N ALA A 68 16.38 31.21 2.26
CA ALA A 68 17.43 31.65 1.32
C ALA A 68 17.40 30.85 0.01
N ALA A 69 17.11 29.56 0.07
CA ALA A 69 17.02 28.70 -1.11
C ALA A 69 15.68 28.82 -1.86
N GLY A 70 14.64 29.37 -1.21
CA GLY A 70 13.27 29.31 -1.74
C GLY A 70 12.73 27.88 -1.80
N ALA A 71 13.21 26.99 -0.94
CA ALA A 71 12.79 25.59 -0.92
C ALA A 71 11.48 25.43 -0.11
N GLY A 72 10.54 24.68 -0.68
CA GLY A 72 9.22 24.46 -0.11
C GLY A 72 9.21 23.44 1.04
N VAL A 73 8.32 23.65 2.00
CA VAL A 73 8.07 22.66 3.07
C VAL A 73 6.59 22.29 3.09
N THR A 74 6.33 20.98 3.19
CA THR A 74 5.01 20.41 3.50
C THR A 74 5.03 19.86 4.93
N PRO A 75 4.62 20.63 5.95
CA PRO A 75 4.71 20.28 7.37
C PRO A 75 4.01 18.97 7.75
N ILE A 76 2.74 18.81 7.36
CA ILE A 76 1.88 17.67 7.72
C ILE A 76 1.79 17.49 9.24
N LEU A 77 1.38 18.56 9.94
CA LEU A 77 1.20 18.56 11.40
C LEU A 77 0.17 17.53 11.87
N ASN A 78 -0.76 17.14 10.99
CA ASN A 78 -1.70 16.05 11.24
C ASN A 78 -1.04 14.75 11.73
N GLY A 79 0.23 14.50 11.40
CA GLY A 79 0.97 13.30 11.81
C GLY A 79 0.90 13.05 13.33
N TYR A 80 1.14 14.08 14.14
CA TYR A 80 1.02 14.03 15.59
C TYR A 80 -0.34 14.53 16.09
N ALA A 81 -0.94 15.53 15.45
CA ALA A 81 -2.21 16.10 15.91
C ALA A 81 -3.34 15.07 15.94
N ARG A 82 -3.38 14.14 14.99
CA ARG A 82 -4.38 13.06 14.95
C ARG A 82 -4.35 12.18 16.20
N MET A 83 -3.16 11.93 16.76
CA MET A 83 -2.96 11.08 17.94
C MET A 83 -3.40 11.80 19.23
N LEU A 84 -3.42 13.14 19.22
CA LEU A 84 -3.92 13.97 20.31
C LEU A 84 -5.43 14.25 20.20
N SER A 85 -6.00 14.03 19.02
CA SER A 85 -7.41 14.27 18.70
C SER A 85 -8.36 13.47 19.59
N GLN A 86 -9.52 14.06 19.87
CA GLN A 86 -10.64 13.39 20.55
C GLN A 86 -11.72 12.91 19.57
N GLN A 87 -11.52 13.11 18.26
CA GLN A 87 -12.45 12.62 17.25
C GLN A 87 -12.45 11.09 17.23
N ASP A 88 -13.61 10.51 16.97
CA ASP A 88 -13.73 9.07 16.77
C ASP A 88 -12.95 8.65 15.50
N PRO A 89 -11.84 7.91 15.64
CA PRO A 89 -11.03 7.50 14.49
C PRO A 89 -11.74 6.45 13.62
N GLN A 90 -12.84 5.85 14.10
CA GLN A 90 -13.64 4.87 13.37
C GLN A 90 -14.78 5.48 12.56
N ALA A 91 -15.11 6.76 12.78
CA ALA A 91 -16.23 7.44 12.10
C ALA A 91 -16.11 7.41 10.57
N CYS A 92 -14.92 7.17 10.05
CA CYS A 92 -14.59 7.19 8.64
C CYS A 92 -14.48 5.83 7.96
N LEU A 93 -14.48 4.73 8.74
CA LEU A 93 -14.39 3.37 8.23
C LEU A 93 -15.42 3.08 7.13
N PRO A 94 -16.69 3.56 7.21
CA PRO A 94 -17.67 3.28 6.15
C PRO A 94 -17.19 3.68 4.74
N TRP A 95 -16.34 4.69 4.60
CA TRP A 95 -15.83 5.16 3.30
C TRP A 95 -14.47 4.60 2.91
N LEU A 96 -13.76 3.97 3.85
CA LEU A 96 -12.46 3.36 3.58
C LEU A 96 -12.61 1.98 2.93
N GLY A 97 -11.78 1.71 1.94
CA GLY A 97 -11.63 0.37 1.41
C GLY A 97 -10.95 -0.56 2.41
N PRO A 98 -11.28 -1.87 2.44
CA PRO A 98 -10.72 -2.84 3.39
C PRO A 98 -9.17 -2.85 3.47
N LEU A 99 -8.50 -2.58 2.34
CA LEU A 99 -7.03 -2.47 2.27
C LEU A 99 -6.48 -1.33 3.14
N TYR A 100 -7.20 -0.22 3.26
CA TYR A 100 -6.81 0.91 4.11
C TYR A 100 -7.36 0.78 5.53
N GLU A 101 -8.54 0.19 5.71
CA GLU A 101 -9.15 -0.06 7.03
C GLU A 101 -8.29 -0.97 7.90
N SER A 102 -7.69 -1.99 7.31
CA SER A 102 -6.89 -2.99 8.01
C SER A 102 -5.68 -2.41 8.78
N PRO A 103 -4.72 -1.72 8.12
CA PRO A 103 -3.63 -1.06 8.83
C PRO A 103 -4.15 0.03 9.79
N TRP A 104 -5.26 0.68 9.46
CA TRP A 104 -5.89 1.70 10.30
C TRP A 104 -6.36 1.16 11.64
N LEU A 105 -7.03 0.00 11.64
CA LEU A 105 -7.50 -0.66 12.86
C LEU A 105 -6.33 -1.20 13.70
N VAL A 106 -5.27 -1.69 13.06
CA VAL A 106 -4.07 -2.16 13.77
C VAL A 106 -3.31 -1.01 14.42
N GLU A 107 -3.07 0.08 13.70
CA GLU A 107 -2.43 1.27 14.25
C GLU A 107 -3.30 1.89 15.36
N LEU A 108 -4.64 1.87 15.19
CA LEU A 108 -5.60 2.27 16.22
C LEU A 108 -5.42 1.46 17.52
N ASP A 109 -5.42 0.13 17.43
CA ASP A 109 -5.26 -0.76 18.58
C ASP A 109 -3.90 -0.58 19.26
N GLN A 110 -2.82 -0.50 18.47
CA GLN A 110 -1.46 -0.29 18.99
C GLN A 110 -1.35 1.03 19.75
N TRP A 111 -1.91 2.11 19.20
CA TRP A 111 -1.84 3.43 19.81
C TRP A 111 -2.74 3.59 21.02
N GLN A 112 -3.96 3.04 20.99
CA GLN A 112 -4.83 3.04 22.16
C GLN A 112 -4.17 2.36 23.37
N LYS A 113 -3.36 1.33 23.13
CA LYS A 113 -2.57 0.66 24.17
C LYS A 113 -1.32 1.44 24.58
N GLY A 114 -0.70 2.18 23.66
CA GLY A 114 0.59 2.86 23.87
C GLY A 114 0.51 4.31 24.36
N LEU A 115 -0.57 5.04 24.07
CA LEU A 115 -0.75 6.46 24.42
C LEU A 115 -1.23 6.65 25.88
N ASN A 116 -0.39 6.27 26.83
CA ASN A 116 -0.60 6.59 28.24
C ASN A 116 -0.32 8.09 28.54
N GLY A 117 -0.50 8.51 29.79
CA GLY A 117 -0.37 9.93 30.20
C GLY A 117 1.00 10.55 29.86
N ASP A 118 2.09 9.85 30.13
CA ASP A 118 3.46 10.35 29.87
C ASP A 118 3.74 10.42 28.36
N ALA A 119 3.34 9.39 27.61
CA ALA A 119 3.48 9.37 26.16
C ALA A 119 2.66 10.50 25.50
N ARG A 120 1.44 10.74 25.99
CA ARG A 120 0.59 11.84 25.51
C ARG A 120 1.20 13.20 25.83
N ALA A 121 1.71 13.42 27.03
CA ALA A 121 2.35 14.67 27.41
C ALA A 121 3.59 14.96 26.56
N ARG A 122 4.42 13.94 26.28
CA ARG A 122 5.57 14.07 25.37
C ARG A 122 5.13 14.45 23.96
N LEU A 123 4.12 13.76 23.43
CA LEU A 123 3.58 14.03 22.10
C LEU A 123 2.99 15.44 21.99
N GLU A 124 2.31 15.91 23.02
CA GLU A 124 1.78 17.27 23.08
C GLU A 124 2.92 18.30 23.08
N ALA A 125 4.01 18.08 23.82
CA ALA A 125 5.19 18.93 23.77
C ALA A 125 5.81 18.99 22.37
N VAL A 126 5.96 17.85 21.69
CA VAL A 126 6.45 17.79 20.31
C VAL A 126 5.56 18.60 19.36
N PHE A 127 4.24 18.40 19.44
CA PHE A 127 3.28 19.10 18.60
C PHE A 127 3.29 20.63 18.82
N GLN A 128 3.51 21.09 20.06
CA GLN A 128 3.68 22.52 20.34
C GLN A 128 4.95 23.09 19.70
N VAL A 129 6.06 22.33 19.71
CA VAL A 129 7.29 22.74 19.02
C VAL A 129 7.06 22.81 17.51
N GLU A 130 6.45 21.80 16.90
CA GLU A 130 6.14 21.82 15.46
C GLU A 130 5.25 23.01 15.08
N SER A 131 4.22 23.30 15.87
CA SER A 131 3.33 24.44 15.65
C SER A 131 4.08 25.78 15.72
N ALA A 132 4.98 25.95 16.68
CA ALA A 132 5.82 27.13 16.80
C ALA A 132 6.80 27.27 15.62
N VAL A 133 7.41 26.16 15.18
CA VAL A 133 8.32 26.12 14.03
C VAL A 133 7.58 26.45 12.73
N LEU A 134 6.36 25.94 12.54
CA LEU A 134 5.50 26.31 11.42
C LEU A 134 5.26 27.83 11.37
N LEU A 135 4.89 28.43 12.50
CA LEU A 135 4.68 29.87 12.58
C LEU A 135 5.97 30.65 12.26
N ALA A 136 7.12 30.19 12.77
CA ALA A 136 8.42 30.80 12.49
C ALA A 136 8.79 30.71 10.99
N MET A 137 8.53 29.59 10.33
CA MET A 137 8.70 29.43 8.88
C MET A 137 7.81 30.40 8.09
N HIS A 138 6.55 30.54 8.48
CA HIS A 138 5.63 31.52 7.87
C HIS A 138 6.17 32.95 8.01
N GLN A 139 6.60 33.35 9.21
CA GLN A 139 7.18 34.67 9.48
C GLN A 139 8.47 34.93 8.68
N ALA A 140 9.29 33.89 8.51
CA ALA A 140 10.50 33.92 7.69
C ALA A 140 10.24 33.84 6.18
N LYS A 141 8.97 33.75 5.74
CA LYS A 141 8.56 33.64 4.33
C LYS A 141 9.13 32.40 3.62
N VAL A 142 9.36 31.32 4.36
CA VAL A 142 9.61 30.02 3.74
C VAL A 142 8.40 29.64 2.87
N PRO A 143 8.58 29.13 1.64
CA PRO A 143 7.48 28.60 0.87
C PRO A 143 6.84 27.41 1.59
N LEU A 144 5.54 27.49 1.87
CA LEU A 144 4.81 26.47 2.61
C LEU A 144 3.71 25.87 1.73
N LEU A 145 3.58 24.55 1.77
CA LEU A 145 2.57 23.79 1.05
C LEU A 145 1.73 22.96 2.04
N PRO A 146 0.43 23.21 2.19
CA PRO A 146 -0.43 22.36 2.99
C PRO A 146 -0.54 20.96 2.37
N GLY A 147 -0.26 19.92 3.16
CA GLY A 147 -0.38 18.53 2.75
C GLY A 147 -1.26 17.77 3.73
N SER A 148 -2.22 17.00 3.22
CA SER A 148 -3.17 16.27 4.08
C SER A 148 -2.49 15.21 4.94
N GLY A 149 -1.46 14.56 4.41
CA GLY A 149 -0.90 13.32 4.98
C GLY A 149 -1.79 12.10 4.75
N ALA A 150 -2.82 12.18 3.92
CA ALA A 150 -3.70 11.05 3.60
C ALA A 150 -3.18 10.23 2.40
N PRO A 151 -3.52 8.93 2.29
CA PRO A 151 -4.17 8.13 3.32
C PRO A 151 -3.13 7.62 4.33
N ASN A 152 -3.27 8.03 5.58
CA ASN A 152 -2.60 7.39 6.72
C ASN A 152 -3.64 7.19 7.81
N SER A 153 -3.40 6.28 8.75
CA SER A 153 -4.33 6.00 9.83
C SER A 153 -4.75 7.29 10.55
N TRP A 154 -6.06 7.46 10.70
CA TRP A 154 -6.75 8.59 11.33
C TRP A 154 -6.68 9.91 10.54
N ILE A 155 -6.12 9.90 9.33
CA ILE A 155 -6.10 11.04 8.41
C ILE A 155 -6.92 10.71 7.18
N MET A 156 -8.15 11.22 7.15
CA MET A 156 -9.08 10.92 6.07
C MET A 156 -8.75 11.66 4.77
N PRO A 157 -8.78 10.97 3.61
CA PRO A 157 -8.77 11.66 2.32
C PRO A 157 -9.86 12.73 2.26
N GLY A 158 -9.48 13.94 1.84
CA GLY A 158 -10.36 15.12 1.88
C GLY A 158 -10.30 15.85 3.22
N GLN A 159 -10.82 15.25 4.30
CA GLN A 159 -10.89 15.92 5.61
C GLN A 159 -9.52 16.27 6.20
N GLY A 160 -8.52 15.41 6.01
CA GLY A 160 -7.16 15.62 6.52
C GLY A 160 -6.56 16.94 6.02
N LEU A 161 -6.83 17.36 4.77
CA LEU A 161 -6.35 18.67 4.33
C LEU A 161 -7.00 19.80 5.13
N ILE A 162 -8.30 19.71 5.41
CA ILE A 162 -9.02 20.73 6.19
C ILE A 162 -8.54 20.74 7.64
N ASP A 163 -8.23 19.57 8.20
CA ASP A 163 -7.60 19.45 9.52
C ASP A 163 -6.25 20.18 9.55
N GLU A 164 -5.38 19.93 8.55
CA GLU A 164 -4.06 20.57 8.43
C GLU A 164 -4.18 22.10 8.37
N LEU A 165 -5.09 22.63 7.54
CA LEU A 165 -5.34 24.08 7.46
C LEU A 165 -5.82 24.65 8.80
N GLY A 166 -6.64 23.90 9.52
CA GLY A 166 -7.06 24.24 10.88
C GLY A 166 -5.90 24.30 11.87
N LEU A 167 -4.94 23.37 11.77
CA LEU A 167 -3.72 23.35 12.59
C LEU A 167 -2.82 24.55 12.28
N TRP A 168 -2.70 24.95 11.02
CA TRP A 168 -1.93 26.14 10.63
C TRP A 168 -2.54 27.43 11.20
N ALA A 169 -3.87 27.54 11.16
CA ALA A 169 -4.57 28.64 11.78
C ALA A 169 -4.41 28.62 13.31
N ALA A 170 -4.51 27.45 13.94
CA ALA A 170 -4.28 27.28 15.38
C ALA A 170 -2.85 27.61 15.81
N ALA A 171 -1.87 27.36 14.95
CA ALA A 171 -0.48 27.78 15.13
C ALA A 171 -0.27 29.30 15.00
N GLY A 172 -1.28 30.05 14.57
CA GLY A 172 -1.26 31.52 14.52
C GLY A 172 -1.15 32.13 13.12
N ILE A 173 -1.18 31.33 12.05
CA ILE A 173 -1.22 31.85 10.67
C ILE A 173 -2.63 32.40 10.37
N PRO A 174 -2.78 33.65 9.89
CA PRO A 174 -4.11 34.19 9.58
C PRO A 174 -4.86 33.34 8.54
N ASN A 175 -6.17 33.16 8.72
CA ASN A 175 -7.01 32.33 7.82
C ASN A 175 -6.84 32.70 6.34
N GLY A 176 -6.73 34.00 6.02
CA GLY A 176 -6.49 34.45 4.64
C GLY A 176 -5.17 33.95 4.05
N GLU A 177 -4.10 33.91 4.85
CA GLU A 177 -2.80 33.37 4.44
C GLU A 177 -2.86 31.85 4.31
N VAL A 178 -3.53 31.16 5.23
CA VAL A 178 -3.76 29.70 5.14
C VAL A 178 -4.48 29.34 3.83
N LEU A 179 -5.55 30.08 3.48
CA LEU A 179 -6.27 29.88 2.22
C LEU A 179 -5.40 30.21 1.01
N ARG A 180 -4.57 31.26 1.09
CA ARG A 180 -3.61 31.62 0.03
C ARG A 180 -2.60 30.50 -0.20
N TYR A 181 -2.04 29.91 0.86
CA TYR A 181 -1.15 28.75 0.76
C TYR A 181 -1.85 27.55 0.12
N ALA A 182 -3.09 27.25 0.52
CA ALA A 182 -3.87 26.12 0.01
C ALA A 182 -4.33 26.25 -1.46
N THR A 183 -4.28 27.47 -2.03
CA THR A 183 -4.79 27.76 -3.37
C THR A 183 -3.68 28.28 -4.28
N ARG A 184 -3.53 29.61 -4.36
CA ARG A 184 -2.56 30.27 -5.25
C ARG A 184 -1.12 29.89 -4.92
N GLY A 185 -0.76 29.87 -3.63
CA GLY A 185 0.58 29.52 -3.19
C GLY A 185 0.99 28.10 -3.58
N ALA A 186 0.09 27.12 -3.38
CA ALA A 186 0.31 25.76 -3.84
C ALA A 186 0.46 25.67 -5.37
N ALA A 187 -0.39 26.38 -6.12
CA ALA A 187 -0.31 26.37 -7.58
C ALA A 187 0.99 27.01 -8.11
N GLU A 188 1.41 28.13 -7.53
CA GLU A 188 2.68 28.80 -7.85
C GLU A 188 3.88 27.89 -7.54
N LEU A 189 3.88 27.26 -6.36
CA LEU A 189 4.98 26.40 -5.91
C LEU A 189 5.09 25.09 -6.70
N LEU A 190 3.98 24.60 -7.25
CA LEU A 190 3.94 23.41 -8.11
C LEU A 190 4.07 23.74 -9.61
N GLY A 191 4.32 25.01 -9.98
CA GLY A 191 4.50 25.42 -11.36
C GLY A 191 3.24 25.36 -12.24
N VAL A 192 2.04 25.43 -11.63
CA VAL A 192 0.74 25.36 -12.32
C VAL A 192 -0.16 26.58 -12.04
N GLY A 193 0.44 27.68 -11.57
CA GLY A 193 -0.27 28.93 -11.26
C GLY A 193 -0.89 29.62 -12.48
N ASP A 194 -0.40 29.31 -13.68
CA ASP A 194 -0.94 29.75 -14.97
C ASP A 194 -2.20 28.96 -15.39
N GLN A 195 -2.53 27.88 -14.68
CA GLN A 195 -3.67 27.01 -14.97
C GLN A 195 -4.71 27.03 -13.85
N ARG A 196 -4.32 27.28 -12.59
CA ARG A 196 -5.19 27.13 -11.42
C ARG A 196 -4.67 27.86 -10.17
N GLY A 197 -5.46 27.81 -9.11
CA GLY A 197 -5.11 28.37 -7.79
C GLY A 197 -5.59 29.81 -7.57
N SER A 198 -6.05 30.50 -8.62
CA SER A 198 -6.69 31.82 -8.53
C SER A 198 -8.01 31.83 -9.29
N ILE A 199 -8.89 32.77 -8.97
CA ILE A 199 -10.12 33.03 -9.73
C ILE A 199 -9.80 34.11 -10.76
N ALA A 200 -9.57 33.72 -12.01
CA ALA A 200 -9.31 34.62 -13.12
C ALA A 200 -9.75 33.99 -14.45
N GLU A 201 -10.07 34.83 -15.44
CA GLU A 201 -10.37 34.36 -16.79
C GLU A 201 -9.17 33.60 -17.39
N GLY A 202 -9.46 32.52 -18.13
CA GLY A 202 -8.44 31.66 -18.74
C GLY A 202 -7.89 30.55 -17.84
N LEU A 203 -8.16 30.58 -16.53
CA LEU A 203 -7.80 29.50 -15.60
C LEU A 203 -8.87 28.41 -15.55
N TRP A 204 -8.52 27.23 -15.02
CA TRP A 204 -9.46 26.13 -14.83
C TRP A 204 -10.56 26.53 -13.85
N ALA A 205 -11.80 26.16 -14.18
CA ALA A 205 -12.96 26.36 -13.33
C ALA A 205 -12.98 25.35 -12.16
N ASP A 206 -12.01 25.50 -11.25
CA ASP A 206 -11.89 24.79 -9.99
C ASP A 206 -12.28 25.74 -8.85
N LEU A 207 -13.50 25.63 -8.34
CA LEU A 207 -14.09 26.57 -7.37
C LEU A 207 -14.75 25.81 -6.21
N VAL A 208 -14.74 26.43 -5.04
CA VAL A 208 -15.51 25.96 -3.88
C VAL A 208 -16.36 27.12 -3.37
N VAL A 209 -17.67 26.90 -3.28
CA VAL A 209 -18.64 27.86 -2.75
C VAL A 209 -19.00 27.43 -1.33
N LEU A 210 -18.92 28.37 -0.40
CA LEU A 210 -19.13 28.14 1.03
C LEU A 210 -20.34 28.93 1.52
N GLY A 211 -21.10 28.37 2.45
CA GLY A 211 -22.27 29.05 3.05
C GLY A 211 -21.90 30.13 4.08
N SER A 212 -20.61 30.21 4.47
CA SER A 212 -20.12 31.21 5.42
C SER A 212 -18.70 31.66 5.10
N ASP A 213 -18.27 32.75 5.74
CA ASP A 213 -16.99 33.42 5.50
C ASP A 213 -15.78 32.62 6.04
N PRO A 214 -14.91 32.06 5.18
CA PRO A 214 -13.75 31.28 5.61
C PRO A 214 -12.65 32.13 6.24
N LEU A 215 -12.68 33.46 6.09
CA LEU A 215 -11.76 34.35 6.79
C LEU A 215 -12.08 34.43 8.29
N LYS A 216 -13.33 34.17 8.68
CA LYS A 216 -13.75 34.09 10.09
C LYS A 216 -13.53 32.71 10.69
N SER A 217 -13.81 31.65 9.93
CA SER A 217 -13.60 30.27 10.40
C SER A 217 -13.37 29.30 9.24
N LEU A 218 -12.24 28.60 9.27
CA LEU A 218 -11.92 27.56 8.30
C LEU A 218 -12.83 26.32 8.42
N GLN A 219 -13.61 26.17 9.49
CA GLN A 219 -14.55 25.05 9.64
C GLN A 219 -15.62 25.01 8.53
N THR A 220 -15.90 26.15 7.89
CA THR A 220 -16.82 26.17 6.74
C THR A 220 -16.33 25.34 5.55
N LEU A 221 -15.02 25.06 5.45
CA LEU A 221 -14.45 24.21 4.40
C LEU A 221 -14.94 22.75 4.48
N ARG A 222 -15.39 22.28 5.65
CA ARG A 222 -15.97 20.93 5.82
C ARG A 222 -17.34 20.77 5.18
N ARG A 223 -17.98 21.88 4.80
CA ARG A 223 -19.37 21.94 4.40
C ARG A 223 -19.54 22.83 3.16
N PRO A 224 -18.90 22.52 2.03
CA PRO A 224 -19.12 23.26 0.80
C PRO A 224 -20.59 23.15 0.35
N GLU A 225 -21.12 24.24 -0.20
CA GLU A 225 -22.44 24.26 -0.84
C GLU A 225 -22.33 23.79 -2.29
N ILE A 226 -21.26 24.19 -2.98
CA ILE A 226 -20.97 23.80 -4.36
C ILE A 226 -19.48 23.55 -4.50
N VAL A 227 -19.11 22.47 -5.17
CA VAL A 227 -17.75 22.26 -5.69
C VAL A 227 -17.84 22.26 -7.20
N ILE A 228 -17.02 23.07 -7.86
CA ILE A 228 -16.87 23.09 -9.31
C ILE A 228 -15.49 22.52 -9.61
N GLN A 229 -15.42 21.45 -10.37
CA GLN A 229 -14.16 20.81 -10.75
C GLN A 229 -14.05 20.77 -12.27
N ARG A 230 -13.08 21.50 -12.83
CA ARG A 230 -12.91 21.66 -14.29
C ARG A 230 -14.23 22.01 -14.99
N GLY A 231 -15.01 22.91 -14.38
CA GLY A 231 -16.31 23.36 -14.90
C GLY A 231 -17.50 22.44 -14.61
N ARG A 232 -17.29 21.25 -14.04
CA ARG A 232 -18.38 20.36 -13.61
C ARG A 232 -18.87 20.76 -12.24
N VAL A 233 -20.17 21.04 -12.13
CA VAL A 233 -20.82 21.51 -10.89
C VAL A 233 -21.30 20.34 -10.05
N PHE A 234 -20.95 20.36 -8.77
CA PHE A 234 -21.41 19.41 -7.75
C PHE A 234 -22.03 20.19 -6.59
N GLU A 235 -23.35 20.23 -6.54
CA GLU A 235 -24.08 20.78 -5.40
C GLU A 235 -24.01 19.84 -4.20
N ARG A 236 -24.22 20.40 -3.00
CA ARG A 236 -24.17 19.66 -1.74
C ARG A 236 -24.97 18.35 -1.74
N PRO A 237 -26.23 18.27 -2.21
CA PRO A 237 -26.96 17.00 -2.26
C PRO A 237 -26.21 15.94 -3.09
N ALA A 238 -25.72 16.30 -4.26
CA ALA A 238 -24.94 15.39 -5.12
C ALA A 238 -23.59 14.98 -4.50
N LEU A 239 -22.98 15.84 -3.67
CA LEU A 239 -21.78 15.48 -2.89
C LEU A 239 -22.11 14.46 -1.80
N MET A 240 -23.25 14.61 -1.11
CA MET A 240 -23.70 13.65 -0.09
C MET A 240 -24.08 12.31 -0.73
N ASP A 241 -24.81 12.33 -1.85
CA ASP A 241 -25.14 11.11 -2.60
C ASP A 241 -23.87 10.33 -2.99
N ARG A 242 -22.78 11.03 -3.35
CA ARG A 242 -21.49 10.38 -3.66
C ARG A 242 -20.86 9.72 -2.43
N MET A 243 -21.01 10.31 -1.24
CA MET A 243 -20.51 9.73 0.01
C MET A 243 -21.32 8.51 0.42
N ASP A 244 -22.65 8.57 0.29
CA ASP A 244 -23.54 7.44 0.57
C ASP A 244 -23.29 6.28 -0.41
N ASN A 245 -23.14 6.59 -1.69
CA ASN A 245 -22.76 5.60 -2.70
C ASN A 245 -21.40 4.96 -2.41
N LEU A 246 -20.40 5.75 -1.97
CA LEU A 246 -19.11 5.21 -1.57
C LEU A 246 -19.25 4.26 -0.38
N ALA A 247 -20.01 4.66 0.65
CA ALA A 247 -20.25 3.81 1.82
C ALA A 247 -20.96 2.50 1.46
N ALA A 248 -21.98 2.56 0.59
CA ALA A 248 -22.68 1.37 0.10
C ALA A 248 -21.75 0.43 -0.68
N VAL A 249 -20.87 0.98 -1.53
CA VAL A 249 -19.85 0.20 -2.25
C VAL A 249 -18.92 -0.49 -1.25
N GLN A 250 -18.37 0.23 -0.26
CA GLN A 250 -17.47 -0.39 0.72
C GLN A 250 -18.17 -1.41 1.62
N ALA A 251 -19.43 -1.17 1.99
CA ALA A 251 -20.23 -2.13 2.75
C ALA A 251 -20.40 -3.43 1.96
N LYS A 252 -20.68 -3.34 0.66
CA LYS A 252 -20.75 -4.50 -0.22
C LYS A 252 -19.41 -5.23 -0.31
N VAL A 253 -18.30 -4.51 -0.50
CA VAL A 253 -16.96 -5.13 -0.53
C VAL A 253 -16.70 -5.92 0.75
N ARG A 254 -17.06 -5.37 1.93
CA ARG A 254 -16.92 -6.08 3.21
C ARG A 254 -17.79 -7.32 3.29
N GLU A 255 -19.05 -7.22 2.88
CA GLU A 255 -19.98 -8.35 2.85
C GLU A 255 -19.40 -9.47 1.97
N ASP A 256 -18.94 -9.14 0.77
CA ASP A 256 -18.38 -10.11 -0.16
C ASP A 256 -17.07 -10.73 0.37
N LEU A 257 -16.19 -9.92 0.97
CA LEU A 257 -14.97 -10.41 1.62
C LEU A 257 -15.25 -11.25 2.87
N SER A 258 -16.44 -11.15 3.49
CA SER A 258 -16.83 -11.99 4.62
C SER A 258 -17.42 -13.35 4.21
N LYS A 259 -17.83 -13.51 2.95
CA LYS A 259 -18.43 -14.78 2.47
C LYS A 259 -17.38 -15.90 2.46
N PRO A 260 -17.72 -17.11 2.92
CA PRO A 260 -16.83 -18.26 2.78
C PRO A 260 -16.43 -18.47 1.31
N ILE A 261 -15.16 -18.77 1.05
CA ILE A 261 -14.68 -19.15 -0.28
C ILE A 261 -14.48 -20.64 -0.26
N ASP A 262 -15.24 -21.38 -1.07
CA ASP A 262 -15.01 -22.80 -1.26
C ASP A 262 -13.82 -23.00 -2.20
N VAL A 263 -12.79 -23.66 -1.67
CA VAL A 263 -11.59 -23.98 -2.44
C VAL A 263 -11.57 -25.49 -2.65
N PRO A 264 -11.70 -25.97 -3.90
CA PRO A 264 -11.66 -27.40 -4.16
C PRO A 264 -10.33 -28.01 -3.73
N ALA A 265 -10.34 -29.30 -3.43
CA ALA A 265 -9.12 -30.02 -3.09
C ALA A 265 -8.04 -29.90 -4.20
N PRO A 266 -6.75 -29.91 -3.83
CA PRO A 266 -5.68 -30.00 -4.80
C PRO A 266 -5.85 -31.22 -5.72
N ASN A 267 -5.60 -31.06 -7.02
CA ASN A 267 -5.80 -32.14 -8.00
C ASN A 267 -4.61 -33.13 -7.99
N VAL A 268 -4.46 -33.88 -6.90
CA VAL A 268 -3.41 -34.89 -6.70
C VAL A 268 -4.02 -36.20 -6.19
N SER A 269 -3.68 -37.32 -6.84
CA SER A 269 -4.23 -38.65 -6.51
C SER A 269 -3.17 -39.64 -6.04
N GLU A 270 -1.89 -39.33 -6.20
CA GLU A 270 -0.78 -40.23 -5.88
C GLU A 270 -0.51 -40.36 -4.37
N GLY A 271 -0.23 -41.59 -3.91
CA GLY A 271 0.16 -41.91 -2.54
C GLY A 271 -0.99 -41.96 -1.53
N ASP A 272 -0.66 -42.33 -0.30
CA ASP A 272 -1.61 -42.47 0.79
C ASP A 272 -1.90 -41.11 1.43
N LEU A 273 -3.19 -40.75 1.61
CA LEU A 273 -3.56 -39.51 2.27
C LEU A 273 -3.13 -39.53 3.74
N VAL A 274 -2.40 -38.49 4.16
CA VAL A 274 -1.94 -38.32 5.54
C VAL A 274 -2.69 -37.20 6.23
N LEU A 275 -2.87 -36.06 5.54
CA LEU A 275 -3.55 -34.88 6.07
C LEU A 275 -4.25 -34.13 4.94
N GLU A 276 -5.44 -33.61 5.22
CA GLU A 276 -6.20 -32.71 4.34
C GLU A 276 -6.89 -31.68 5.22
N GLY A 277 -6.95 -30.44 4.74
CA GLY A 277 -7.58 -29.36 5.48
C GLY A 277 -7.74 -28.10 4.68
N GLN A 278 -8.52 -27.18 5.24
CA GLN A 278 -8.67 -25.83 4.72
C GLN A 278 -8.21 -24.82 5.77
N ALA A 279 -7.62 -23.71 5.31
CA ALA A 279 -7.18 -22.62 6.14
C ALA A 279 -7.44 -21.28 5.45
N GLU A 280 -7.71 -20.25 6.23
CA GLU A 280 -7.75 -18.88 5.74
C GLU A 280 -6.56 -18.11 6.32
N THR A 281 -5.84 -17.40 5.45
CA THR A 281 -4.81 -16.47 5.89
C THR A 281 -5.41 -15.08 6.01
N TRP A 282 -5.32 -14.51 7.22
CA TRP A 282 -5.77 -13.16 7.52
C TRP A 282 -4.57 -12.29 7.88
N ALA A 283 -4.55 -11.07 7.36
CA ALA A 283 -3.60 -10.06 7.79
C ALA A 283 -4.35 -8.76 8.10
N LEU A 284 -4.05 -8.19 9.27
CA LEU A 284 -4.56 -6.89 9.67
C LEU A 284 -6.12 -6.80 9.66
N GLY A 285 -6.82 -7.92 9.83
CA GLY A 285 -8.30 -7.96 9.79
C GLY A 285 -8.92 -8.16 8.41
N SER A 286 -8.10 -8.28 7.35
CA SER A 286 -8.55 -8.68 6.01
C SER A 286 -8.09 -10.08 5.65
N ARG A 287 -8.97 -10.84 5.00
CA ARG A 287 -8.63 -12.13 4.41
C ARG A 287 -7.74 -11.94 3.18
N LEU A 288 -6.53 -12.50 3.23
CA LEU A 288 -5.57 -12.49 2.12
C LEU A 288 -5.77 -13.65 1.17
N SER A 289 -6.02 -14.85 1.71
CA SER A 289 -6.22 -16.06 0.92
C SER A 289 -7.05 -17.11 1.65
N VAL A 290 -7.65 -18.00 0.88
CA VAL A 290 -8.21 -19.26 1.36
C VAL A 290 -7.48 -20.39 0.68
N GLU A 291 -7.09 -21.39 1.45
CA GLU A 291 -6.24 -22.50 1.03
C GLU A 291 -6.93 -23.82 1.35
N HIS A 292 -6.92 -24.75 0.39
CA HIS A 292 -7.17 -26.16 0.61
C HIS A 292 -5.85 -26.90 0.38
N PHE A 293 -5.32 -27.53 1.42
CA PHE A 293 -4.06 -28.24 1.39
C PHE A 293 -4.22 -29.74 1.63
N MET A 294 -3.26 -30.50 1.11
CA MET A 294 -3.19 -31.94 1.24
C MET A 294 -1.74 -32.40 1.38
N VAL A 295 -1.52 -33.37 2.26
CA VAL A 295 -0.24 -34.08 2.43
C VAL A 295 -0.46 -35.56 2.17
N ARG A 296 0.31 -36.12 1.25
CA ARG A 296 0.28 -37.54 0.91
C ARG A 296 1.64 -38.18 1.06
N ARG A 297 1.66 -39.45 1.45
CA ARG A 297 2.88 -40.26 1.54
C ARG A 297 3.04 -41.07 0.25
N LEU A 298 4.15 -40.85 -0.46
CA LEU A 298 4.48 -41.58 -1.69
C LEU A 298 5.40 -42.79 -1.44
N GLY A 299 6.07 -42.83 -0.28
CA GLY A 299 6.99 -43.89 0.10
C GLY A 299 7.55 -43.67 1.51
N GLN A 300 8.58 -44.44 1.91
CA GLN A 300 9.17 -44.33 3.25
C GLN A 300 9.70 -42.90 3.52
N ASP A 301 10.47 -42.36 2.57
CA ASP A 301 11.12 -41.03 2.66
C ASP A 301 10.69 -40.10 1.52
N ARG A 302 9.49 -40.29 0.98
CA ARG A 302 8.96 -39.52 -0.14
C ARG A 302 7.54 -39.01 0.16
N TRP A 303 7.38 -37.69 0.11
CA TRP A 303 6.17 -36.98 0.56
C TRP A 303 5.71 -36.01 -0.52
N LEU A 304 4.40 -35.85 -0.66
CA LEU A 304 3.77 -34.89 -1.55
C LEU A 304 3.00 -33.87 -0.71
N TYR A 305 3.30 -32.60 -0.93
CA TYR A 305 2.62 -31.47 -0.35
C TYR A 305 1.92 -30.71 -1.47
N ALA A 306 0.60 -30.63 -1.43
CA ALA A 306 -0.17 -29.93 -2.44
C ALA A 306 -1.13 -28.94 -1.82
N THR A 307 -1.35 -27.86 -2.55
CA THR A 307 -2.25 -26.78 -2.16
C THR A 307 -2.96 -26.21 -3.38
N ARG A 308 -4.19 -25.79 -3.16
CA ARG A 308 -4.96 -24.92 -4.03
C ARG A 308 -5.38 -23.73 -3.18
N MET A 309 -5.07 -22.53 -3.63
CA MET A 309 -5.31 -21.29 -2.91
C MET A 309 -6.04 -20.30 -3.79
N ILE A 310 -6.93 -19.53 -3.18
CA ILE A 310 -7.62 -18.42 -3.80
C ILE A 310 -7.21 -17.14 -3.10
N TYR A 311 -6.63 -16.22 -3.85
CA TYR A 311 -6.46 -14.82 -3.47
C TYR A 311 -7.67 -14.04 -4.00
N PRO A 312 -8.53 -13.50 -3.12
CA PRO A 312 -9.67 -12.71 -3.55
C PRO A 312 -9.23 -11.50 -4.38
N GLY A 313 -10.00 -11.20 -5.43
CA GLY A 313 -9.79 -10.00 -6.23
C GLY A 313 -10.21 -8.73 -5.49
N THR A 314 -9.72 -7.59 -5.95
CA THR A 314 -10.17 -6.27 -5.49
C THR A 314 -11.10 -5.63 -6.53
N ALA A 315 -11.61 -4.43 -6.25
CA ALA A 315 -12.37 -3.67 -7.25
C ALA A 315 -11.55 -3.29 -8.50
N ARG A 316 -10.21 -3.39 -8.46
CA ARG A 316 -9.31 -3.00 -9.56
C ARG A 316 -8.49 -4.17 -10.12
N GLU A 317 -8.42 -5.28 -9.40
CA GLU A 317 -7.56 -6.41 -9.73
C GLU A 317 -8.35 -7.71 -9.71
N LYS A 318 -8.12 -8.56 -10.71
CA LYS A 318 -8.69 -9.92 -10.77
C LYS A 318 -8.20 -10.74 -9.58
N GLY A 319 -9.05 -11.67 -9.11
CA GLY A 319 -8.59 -12.65 -8.14
C GLY A 319 -7.57 -13.59 -8.77
N ARG A 320 -6.84 -14.34 -7.95
CA ARG A 320 -5.90 -15.34 -8.43
C ARG A 320 -6.14 -16.69 -7.79
N GLU A 321 -6.04 -17.73 -8.59
CA GLU A 321 -5.90 -19.09 -8.10
C GLU A 321 -4.44 -19.52 -8.22
N VAL A 322 -3.92 -20.10 -7.14
CA VAL A 322 -2.59 -20.69 -7.08
C VAL A 322 -2.72 -22.16 -6.74
N GLN A 323 -2.21 -23.03 -7.59
CA GLN A 323 -2.07 -24.46 -7.32
C GLN A 323 -0.60 -24.81 -7.25
N LEU A 324 -0.18 -25.47 -6.18
CA LEU A 324 1.16 -26.00 -6.06
C LEU A 324 1.08 -27.47 -5.65
N ALA A 325 1.89 -28.31 -6.28
CA ALA A 325 2.27 -29.61 -5.75
C ALA A 325 3.78 -29.69 -5.71
N GLN A 326 4.36 -30.04 -4.56
CA GLN A 326 5.79 -30.26 -4.39
C GLN A 326 6.05 -31.63 -3.74
N ILE A 327 7.05 -32.33 -4.27
CA ILE A 327 7.48 -33.65 -3.82
C ILE A 327 8.82 -33.51 -3.12
N MET A 328 8.85 -33.97 -1.88
CA MET A 328 10.04 -34.05 -1.04
C MET A 328 10.56 -35.48 -1.03
N LYS A 329 11.86 -35.67 -1.21
CA LYS A 329 12.54 -36.97 -1.08
C LYS A 329 13.83 -36.81 -0.28
N ASN A 330 14.00 -37.63 0.75
CA ASN A 330 15.14 -37.52 1.67
C ASN A 330 15.32 -36.08 2.18
N ASP A 331 14.21 -35.46 2.59
CA ASP A 331 14.13 -34.08 3.12
C ASP A 331 14.49 -32.96 2.14
N LEU A 332 14.69 -33.27 0.85
CA LEU A 332 15.01 -32.30 -0.20
C LEU A 332 13.90 -32.20 -1.24
N LEU A 333 13.76 -31.02 -1.85
CA LEU A 333 12.82 -30.79 -2.95
C LEU A 333 13.25 -31.57 -4.19
N GLU A 334 12.45 -32.57 -4.58
CA GLU A 334 12.70 -33.40 -5.76
C GLU A 334 12.01 -32.82 -7.00
N GLN A 335 10.76 -32.38 -6.85
CA GLN A 335 9.94 -31.87 -7.96
C GLN A 335 8.90 -30.88 -7.44
N PHE A 336 8.50 -29.93 -8.28
CA PHE A 336 7.27 -29.16 -8.08
C PHE A 336 6.54 -28.82 -9.39
N ASP A 337 5.25 -28.58 -9.29
CA ASP A 337 4.39 -28.00 -10.33
C ASP A 337 3.56 -26.88 -9.69
N LEU A 338 3.84 -25.64 -10.11
CA LEU A 338 3.15 -24.42 -9.70
C LEU A 338 2.34 -23.90 -10.88
N ARG A 339 1.07 -23.61 -10.64
CA ARG A 339 0.18 -22.97 -11.61
C ARG A 339 -0.50 -21.77 -10.95
N ILE A 340 -0.40 -20.63 -11.59
CA ILE A 340 -1.12 -19.41 -11.20
C ILE A 340 -2.02 -19.02 -12.35
N SER A 341 -3.29 -18.76 -12.04
CA SER A 341 -4.25 -18.28 -13.03
C SER A 341 -5.06 -17.13 -12.47
N ASP A 342 -5.28 -16.11 -13.29
CA ASP A 342 -6.31 -15.12 -12.99
C ASP A 342 -7.66 -15.84 -12.97
N ILE A 343 -8.39 -15.66 -11.89
CA ILE A 343 -9.81 -16.00 -11.83
C ILE A 343 -10.57 -14.71 -12.05
N GLY A 344 -11.74 -14.80 -12.69
CA GLY A 344 -12.64 -13.65 -12.79
C GLY A 344 -12.87 -13.02 -11.42
N LEU A 345 -13.39 -11.80 -11.38
CA LEU A 345 -13.85 -11.19 -10.13
C LEU A 345 -14.89 -12.14 -9.49
N GLN A 346 -14.46 -13.10 -8.67
CA GLN A 346 -15.34 -13.83 -7.74
C GLN A 346 -15.63 -12.92 -6.56
N ASN A 347 -16.02 -11.70 -6.90
CA ASN A 347 -16.57 -10.72 -6.01
C ASN A 347 -17.90 -10.38 -6.70
N PRO A 348 -19.04 -10.97 -6.27
CA PRO A 348 -20.30 -10.83 -7.00
C PRO A 348 -20.74 -9.36 -6.98
N ASP A 349 -20.49 -8.66 -8.07
CA ASP A 349 -20.96 -7.29 -8.35
C ASP A 349 -20.43 -6.18 -7.43
N ILE A 350 -19.12 -5.97 -7.35
CA ILE A 350 -18.63 -4.62 -7.01
C ILE A 350 -18.71 -3.79 -8.29
N GLY A 351 -19.79 -2.99 -8.37
CA GLY A 351 -20.21 -2.26 -9.56
C GLY A 351 -19.07 -1.60 -10.33
N ALA A 352 -18.97 -1.92 -11.62
CA ALA A 352 -18.37 -1.03 -12.58
C ALA A 352 -18.98 0.36 -12.37
N GLN A 353 -18.15 1.37 -12.09
CA GLN A 353 -18.63 2.74 -12.24
C GLN A 353 -19.15 2.86 -13.68
N PRO A 354 -20.38 3.37 -13.90
CA PRO A 354 -20.77 3.72 -15.25
C PRO A 354 -19.72 4.71 -15.76
N ALA A 355 -19.08 4.36 -16.88
CA ALA A 355 -18.17 5.26 -17.57
C ALA A 355 -18.89 6.62 -17.72
N PRO A 356 -18.19 7.76 -17.50
CA PRO A 356 -18.82 9.05 -17.69
C PRO A 356 -19.37 9.09 -19.12
N LYS A 357 -20.69 9.27 -19.25
CA LYS A 357 -21.30 9.61 -20.54
C LYS A 357 -20.56 10.83 -21.06
N LYS A 358 -19.94 10.68 -22.24
CA LYS A 358 -19.42 11.82 -23.00
C LYS A 358 -20.65 12.59 -23.51
N ASP A 359 -21.11 13.56 -22.73
CA ASP A 359 -22.09 14.52 -23.20
C ASP A 359 -21.32 15.65 -23.91
N GLY A 360 -21.40 15.69 -25.25
CA GLY A 360 -20.72 16.71 -26.03
C GLY A 360 -20.67 16.57 -27.56
N GLU A 361 -21.40 15.66 -28.21
CA GLU A 361 -21.50 15.66 -29.68
C GLU A 361 -22.93 16.03 -30.13
N ALA A 362 -23.04 17.21 -30.74
CA ALA A 362 -24.21 17.62 -31.50
C ALA A 362 -24.33 16.82 -32.81
N PRO A 363 -25.54 16.56 -33.34
CA PRO A 363 -25.73 15.64 -34.43
C PRO A 363 -25.32 16.27 -35.77
N ALA A 364 -24.27 15.75 -36.39
CA ALA A 364 -23.98 16.01 -37.81
C ALA A 364 -24.74 14.99 -38.68
N GLN A 365 -25.73 15.48 -39.44
CA GLN A 365 -26.37 14.72 -40.53
C GLN A 365 -25.46 14.71 -41.77
N GLY A 366 -25.18 13.53 -42.33
CA GLY A 366 -24.54 13.34 -43.63
C GLY A 366 -24.36 11.83 -43.95
N PRO A 367 -24.50 11.39 -45.22
CA PRO A 367 -25.17 10.12 -45.52
C PRO A 367 -24.25 8.91 -45.72
N ASP A 368 -24.84 7.74 -45.47
CA ASP A 368 -24.53 6.42 -46.04
C ASP A 368 -23.05 5.99 -46.07
N ALA A 369 -22.60 5.43 -44.94
CA ALA A 369 -21.66 4.32 -44.95
C ALA A 369 -22.22 3.23 -44.05
N LYS A 370 -22.67 2.12 -44.65
CA LYS A 370 -22.98 0.88 -43.93
C LYS A 370 -21.72 0.42 -43.18
N ALA A 371 -21.63 0.74 -41.89
CA ALA A 371 -20.74 0.06 -40.98
C ALA A 371 -21.34 -1.32 -40.74
N ALA A 372 -20.63 -2.36 -41.18
CA ALA A 372 -20.95 -3.74 -40.87
C ALA A 372 -21.02 -3.91 -39.34
N ASP A 373 -22.01 -4.68 -38.88
CA ASP A 373 -22.00 -5.21 -37.52
C ASP A 373 -20.62 -5.83 -37.24
N PRO A 374 -19.98 -5.54 -36.09
CA PRO A 374 -18.80 -6.30 -35.71
C PRO A 374 -19.21 -7.77 -35.59
N PRO A 375 -18.38 -8.73 -36.05
CA PRO A 375 -18.74 -10.12 -35.92
C PRO A 375 -18.90 -10.42 -34.43
N ALA A 376 -20.09 -10.91 -34.06
CA ALA A 376 -20.29 -11.63 -32.82
C ALA A 376 -19.39 -12.86 -32.87
N GLY A 377 -18.20 -12.72 -32.30
CA GLY A 377 -17.23 -13.77 -32.12
C GLY A 377 -16.70 -13.65 -30.70
N ASP A 378 -17.18 -14.53 -29.82
CA ASP A 378 -16.55 -14.83 -28.54
C ASP A 378 -15.10 -15.26 -28.81
N ALA A 379 -14.17 -14.31 -28.82
CA ALA A 379 -12.78 -14.65 -28.56
C ALA A 379 -12.71 -14.95 -27.06
N PRO A 380 -12.38 -16.17 -26.61
CA PRO A 380 -12.17 -16.43 -25.20
C PRO A 380 -11.09 -15.46 -24.70
N GLU A 381 -11.34 -14.78 -23.58
CA GLU A 381 -10.30 -13.96 -22.93
C GLU A 381 -9.03 -14.81 -22.79
N PRO A 382 -7.83 -14.28 -23.09
CA PRO A 382 -6.60 -15.01 -22.90
C PRO A 382 -6.55 -15.49 -21.44
N LEU A 383 -6.46 -16.79 -21.28
CA LEU A 383 -6.33 -17.43 -19.98
C LEU A 383 -4.92 -17.14 -19.47
N ASN A 384 -4.70 -16.05 -18.72
CA ASN A 384 -3.41 -15.75 -18.07
C ASN A 384 -3.03 -16.86 -17.09
N ILE A 385 -2.46 -17.96 -17.60
CA ILE A 385 -2.07 -19.14 -16.85
C ILE A 385 -0.56 -19.25 -16.91
N MET A 386 0.07 -18.88 -15.82
CA MET A 386 1.49 -19.10 -15.63
C MET A 386 1.70 -20.49 -15.02
N GLN A 387 2.58 -21.28 -15.64
CA GLN A 387 2.99 -22.60 -15.15
C GLN A 387 4.49 -22.61 -14.93
N VAL A 388 4.92 -23.10 -13.78
CA VAL A 388 6.31 -23.25 -13.41
C VAL A 388 6.54 -24.66 -12.86
N ARG A 389 7.46 -25.39 -13.49
CA ARG A 389 7.76 -26.78 -13.13
C ARG A 389 9.22 -26.94 -12.81
N GLY A 390 9.51 -27.47 -11.63
CA GLY A 390 10.86 -27.83 -11.23
C GLY A 390 11.06 -29.33 -11.17
N ARG A 391 12.19 -29.81 -11.65
CA ARG A 391 12.67 -31.17 -11.38
C ARG A 391 14.14 -31.17 -11.07
N LEU A 392 14.52 -31.93 -10.04
CA LEU A 392 15.91 -32.21 -9.73
C LEU A 392 16.51 -33.04 -10.87
N VAL A 393 17.66 -32.59 -11.39
CA VAL A 393 18.37 -33.31 -12.44
C VAL A 393 19.03 -34.54 -11.83
N GLU A 394 18.71 -35.72 -12.37
CA GLU A 394 19.15 -37.01 -11.85
C GLU A 394 20.67 -37.07 -11.61
N GLY A 395 21.06 -37.55 -10.44
CA GLY A 395 22.47 -37.65 -10.03
C GLY A 395 23.14 -36.31 -9.69
N THR A 396 22.38 -35.20 -9.61
CA THR A 396 22.90 -33.87 -9.27
C THR A 396 22.08 -33.18 -8.16
N GLN A 397 22.56 -32.03 -7.70
CA GLN A 397 21.82 -31.11 -6.81
C GLN A 397 21.20 -29.93 -7.58
N ILE A 398 21.11 -30.03 -8.91
CA ILE A 398 20.66 -28.92 -9.76
C ILE A 398 19.17 -29.09 -10.02
N MET A 399 18.37 -28.07 -9.65
CA MET A 399 16.97 -27.96 -9.99
C MET A 399 16.83 -27.28 -11.36
N SER A 400 16.20 -27.96 -12.32
CA SER A 400 15.80 -27.35 -13.61
C SER A 400 14.38 -26.81 -13.48
N ILE A 401 14.18 -25.53 -13.77
CA ILE A 401 12.89 -24.82 -13.64
C ILE A 401 12.43 -24.36 -15.02
N GLU A 402 11.37 -24.98 -15.54
CA GLU A 402 10.70 -24.59 -16.77
C GLU A 402 9.54 -23.64 -16.47
N ARG A 403 9.44 -22.54 -17.23
CA ARG A 403 8.33 -21.58 -17.14
C ARG A 403 7.56 -21.51 -18.44
N ARG A 404 6.23 -21.47 -18.35
CA ARG A 404 5.30 -21.31 -19.47
C ARG A 404 4.21 -20.32 -19.16
N LEU A 405 3.85 -19.50 -20.13
CA LEU A 405 2.64 -18.66 -20.10
C LEU A 405 1.70 -19.15 -21.17
N ASP A 406 0.49 -19.54 -20.78
CA ASP A 406 -0.58 -20.00 -21.67
C ASP A 406 -0.14 -21.17 -22.55
N GLY A 407 0.72 -22.04 -21.98
CA GLY A 407 1.33 -23.18 -22.64
C GLY A 407 2.57 -22.85 -23.49
N MET A 408 2.83 -21.57 -23.78
CA MET A 408 4.04 -21.13 -24.50
C MET A 408 5.26 -21.19 -23.60
N PHE A 409 6.33 -21.79 -24.08
CA PHE A 409 7.61 -21.83 -23.37
C PHE A 409 8.22 -20.42 -23.27
N LEU A 410 8.59 -20.02 -22.06
CA LEU A 410 9.27 -18.76 -21.81
C LEU A 410 10.77 -18.97 -21.60
N SER A 411 11.13 -19.85 -20.66
CA SER A 411 12.52 -20.06 -20.26
C SER A 411 12.72 -21.37 -19.51
N ASN A 412 13.96 -21.82 -19.46
CA ASN A 412 14.41 -22.86 -18.55
C ASN A 412 15.61 -22.35 -17.73
N LEU A 413 15.50 -22.40 -16.41
CA LEU A 413 16.50 -21.90 -15.46
C LEU A 413 17.10 -23.05 -14.66
N ARG A 414 18.31 -22.85 -14.13
CA ARG A 414 19.00 -23.83 -13.29
C ARG A 414 19.36 -23.21 -11.95
N VAL A 415 18.81 -23.76 -10.89
CA VAL A 415 19.17 -23.40 -9.51
C VAL A 415 20.10 -24.48 -8.98
N ARG A 416 21.27 -24.08 -8.49
CA ARG A 416 22.31 -25.01 -8.01
C ARG A 416 22.29 -25.22 -6.49
N ASP A 417 21.55 -24.38 -5.79
CA ASP A 417 21.34 -24.52 -4.36
C ASP A 417 20.49 -25.75 -4.06
N VAL A 418 20.75 -26.38 -2.92
CA VAL A 418 19.95 -27.48 -2.40
C VAL A 418 18.66 -26.89 -1.85
N LEU A 419 17.56 -27.11 -2.57
CA LEU A 419 16.27 -26.49 -2.26
C LEU A 419 15.49 -27.30 -1.24
N ALA A 420 14.96 -26.60 -0.25
CA ALA A 420 14.17 -27.18 0.82
C ALA A 420 12.66 -27.10 0.55
N SER A 421 12.18 -26.09 -0.19
CA SER A 421 10.76 -25.96 -0.58
C SER A 421 10.54 -24.88 -1.64
N ILE A 422 9.31 -24.81 -2.14
CA ILE A 422 8.77 -23.66 -2.89
C ILE A 422 7.87 -22.83 -1.99
N ASP A 423 8.18 -21.54 -1.87
CA ASP A 423 7.43 -20.60 -1.04
C ASP A 423 6.33 -19.87 -1.81
N VAL A 424 5.11 -20.33 -1.55
CA VAL A 424 3.85 -19.72 -2.01
C VAL A 424 2.73 -19.87 -0.98
N SER A 425 2.77 -20.89 -0.12
CA SER A 425 1.76 -21.18 0.90
C SER A 425 2.41 -21.16 2.28
N LEU A 426 1.89 -20.32 3.19
CA LEU A 426 2.33 -20.28 4.58
C LEU A 426 2.06 -21.62 5.29
N ILE A 427 0.97 -22.31 4.94
CA ILE A 427 0.55 -23.56 5.56
C ILE A 427 1.47 -24.70 5.15
N ILE A 428 1.65 -24.91 3.84
CA ILE A 428 2.53 -25.94 3.31
C ILE A 428 3.98 -25.68 3.74
N ASN A 429 4.47 -24.45 3.62
CA ASN A 429 5.85 -24.12 4.00
C ASN A 429 6.10 -24.39 5.48
N GLY A 430 5.17 -24.04 6.34
CA GLY A 430 5.30 -24.33 7.77
C GLY A 430 5.41 -25.84 8.02
N MET A 431 4.60 -26.67 7.34
CA MET A 431 4.64 -28.12 7.50
C MET A 431 5.93 -28.73 6.92
N VAL A 432 6.40 -28.23 5.77
CA VAL A 432 7.67 -28.64 5.19
C VAL A 432 8.82 -28.22 6.10
N ALA A 433 8.79 -27.01 6.66
CA ALA A 433 9.80 -26.53 7.59
C ALA A 433 9.85 -27.35 8.89
N ALA A 434 8.70 -27.67 9.47
CA ALA A 434 8.64 -28.48 10.69
C ALA A 434 9.16 -29.90 10.51
N LYS A 435 9.00 -30.49 9.31
CA LYS A 435 9.36 -31.89 9.05
C LYS A 435 10.73 -32.07 8.40
N HIS A 436 11.07 -31.22 7.44
CA HIS A 436 12.18 -31.44 6.51
C HIS A 436 13.32 -30.43 6.67
N PHE A 437 13.08 -29.26 7.27
CA PHE A 437 14.17 -28.30 7.43
C PHE A 437 15.11 -28.77 8.53
N THR A 438 16.40 -28.68 8.24
CA THR A 438 17.45 -28.86 9.24
C THR A 438 17.71 -27.55 9.97
N GLN A 439 18.18 -27.60 11.22
CA GLN A 439 18.53 -26.39 11.97
C GLN A 439 19.64 -25.62 11.23
N GLY A 440 19.40 -24.33 10.96
CA GLY A 440 20.31 -23.48 10.18
C GLY A 440 19.69 -22.92 8.91
N ALA A 441 20.55 -22.54 7.96
CA ALA A 441 20.13 -21.90 6.71
C ALA A 441 19.68 -22.95 5.68
N ASN A 442 18.46 -22.82 5.21
CA ASN A 442 17.86 -23.64 4.15
C ASN A 442 17.49 -22.71 2.99
N PHE A 443 17.67 -23.17 1.75
CA PHE A 443 17.31 -22.39 0.57
C PHE A 443 15.88 -22.70 0.15
N VAL A 444 15.10 -21.65 -0.08
CA VAL A 444 13.72 -21.72 -0.55
C VAL A 444 13.62 -20.92 -1.84
N VAL A 445 12.83 -21.41 -2.81
CA VAL A 445 12.57 -20.65 -4.03
C VAL A 445 11.19 -20.04 -3.94
N SER A 446 11.15 -18.73 -4.14
CA SER A 446 9.93 -17.94 -4.27
C SER A 446 9.89 -17.35 -5.69
N PHE A 447 8.72 -16.83 -6.08
CA PHE A 447 8.52 -16.27 -7.41
C PHE A 447 7.98 -14.85 -7.32
N GLU A 448 8.60 -13.95 -8.09
CA GLU A 448 8.24 -12.53 -8.13
C GLU A 448 7.81 -12.09 -9.53
N GLY A 449 7.13 -10.94 -9.58
CA GLY A 449 6.72 -10.31 -10.83
C GLY A 449 5.60 -11.05 -11.56
N GLN A 450 5.17 -10.48 -12.69
CA GLN A 450 4.14 -11.08 -13.54
C GLN A 450 4.64 -12.31 -14.31
N ALA A 451 5.96 -12.40 -14.52
CA ALA A 451 6.59 -13.51 -15.24
C ALA A 451 7.18 -14.57 -14.30
N LEU A 452 6.81 -14.56 -13.01
CA LEU A 452 7.23 -15.50 -11.98
C LEU A 452 8.73 -15.82 -12.10
N GLU A 453 9.54 -14.76 -12.02
CA GLU A 453 10.99 -14.91 -11.92
C GLU A 453 11.32 -15.64 -10.60
N PRO A 454 11.99 -16.81 -10.66
CA PRO A 454 12.44 -17.46 -9.45
C PRO A 454 13.56 -16.64 -8.82
N PHE A 455 13.49 -16.46 -7.51
CA PHE A 455 14.62 -16.03 -6.71
C PHE A 455 14.77 -16.97 -5.51
N THR A 456 16.03 -17.18 -5.11
CA THR A 456 16.34 -18.04 -3.97
C THR A 456 16.51 -17.18 -2.73
N ASP A 457 15.75 -17.46 -1.68
CA ASP A 457 15.89 -16.84 -0.37
C ASP A 457 16.48 -17.84 0.65
N LYS A 458 17.15 -17.32 1.68
CA LYS A 458 17.70 -18.10 2.79
C LYS A 458 16.79 -18.00 4.01
N TRP A 459 16.27 -19.14 4.42
CA TRP A 459 15.42 -19.28 5.58
C TRP A 459 16.21 -19.94 6.72
N PHE A 460 16.20 -19.32 7.89
CA PHE A 460 16.89 -19.75 9.09
C PHE A 460 15.89 -20.32 10.07
N LEU A 461 16.00 -21.61 10.34
CA LEU A 461 15.18 -22.32 11.31
C LEU A 461 15.77 -22.22 12.72
N GLY A 462 15.00 -21.67 13.65
CA GLY A 462 15.26 -21.72 15.09
C GLY A 462 14.14 -22.48 15.81
N ILE A 463 14.49 -23.44 16.65
CA ILE A 463 13.55 -24.20 17.47
C ILE A 463 13.74 -23.78 18.93
N ARG A 464 12.67 -23.36 19.61
CA ARG A 464 12.70 -23.09 21.05
C ARG A 464 12.13 -24.30 21.81
N GLU A 465 13.00 -25.06 22.46
CA GLU A 465 12.67 -26.35 23.09
C GLU A 465 11.55 -26.30 24.15
N GLY A 466 11.32 -25.15 24.79
CA GLY A 466 10.33 -25.00 25.86
C GLY A 466 8.87 -24.90 25.40
N ASP A 467 8.64 -24.33 24.21
CA ASP A 467 7.29 -23.90 23.78
C ASP A 467 6.86 -24.59 22.46
N HIS A 468 7.71 -25.46 21.88
CA HIS A 468 7.51 -26.11 20.58
C HIS A 468 7.27 -25.13 19.41
N LEU A 469 7.72 -23.89 19.56
CA LEU A 469 7.61 -22.86 18.55
C LEU A 469 8.75 -22.98 17.53
N VAL A 470 8.40 -23.00 16.24
CA VAL A 470 9.33 -22.91 15.12
C VAL A 470 9.42 -21.43 14.68
N GLN A 471 10.60 -20.83 14.85
CA GLN A 471 10.87 -19.48 14.34
C GLN A 471 11.62 -19.58 13.03
N LEU A 472 11.11 -18.91 11.99
CA LEU A 472 11.77 -18.79 10.70
C LEU A 472 12.21 -17.34 10.49
N ARG A 473 13.50 -17.14 10.25
CA ARG A 473 14.01 -15.82 9.84
C ARG A 473 14.41 -15.90 8.39
N THR A 474 13.99 -14.95 7.58
CA THR A 474 14.33 -14.86 6.16
C THR A 474 15.27 -13.68 5.94
N THR A 475 15.84 -13.54 4.73
CA THR A 475 16.59 -12.31 4.41
C THR A 475 15.67 -11.09 4.25
N GLN A 476 14.37 -11.31 4.10
CA GLN A 476 13.35 -10.29 3.89
C GLN A 476 12.53 -9.94 5.16
N GLY A 477 12.68 -10.68 6.27
CA GLY A 477 11.93 -10.45 7.51
C GLY A 477 11.85 -11.68 8.41
N ASN A 478 11.09 -11.58 9.51
CA ASN A 478 10.85 -12.71 10.42
C ASN A 478 9.44 -13.28 10.23
N LEU A 479 9.31 -14.61 10.20
CA LEU A 479 8.05 -15.36 10.17
C LEU A 479 8.02 -16.34 11.36
N ALA A 480 6.93 -16.40 12.11
CA ALA A 480 6.80 -17.37 13.20
C ALA A 480 5.64 -18.33 12.92
N PHE A 481 5.90 -19.63 13.07
CA PHE A 481 4.87 -20.67 12.97
C PHE A 481 5.04 -21.61 14.16
N GLY A 482 4.04 -21.74 15.01
CA GLY A 482 4.06 -22.79 16.03
C GLY A 482 3.47 -24.07 15.46
N TYR A 483 3.81 -25.22 16.06
CA TYR A 483 3.05 -26.45 15.91
C TYR A 483 2.88 -27.03 17.31
N ASP A 484 1.72 -27.61 17.60
CA ASP A 484 1.56 -28.35 18.84
C ASP A 484 2.24 -29.74 18.77
N LYS A 485 2.23 -30.48 19.88
CA LYS A 485 2.85 -31.81 19.98
C LYS A 485 2.29 -32.85 19.01
N ALA A 486 1.13 -32.60 18.39
CA ALA A 486 0.50 -33.47 17.41
C ALA A 486 0.79 -33.02 15.96
N GLY A 487 1.58 -31.96 15.76
CA GLY A 487 1.86 -31.41 14.44
C GLY A 487 0.71 -30.55 13.91
N ILE A 488 -0.19 -30.08 14.78
CA ILE A 488 -1.25 -29.16 14.40
C ILE A 488 -0.66 -27.75 14.34
N PRO A 489 -0.87 -26.99 13.24
CA PRO A 489 -0.35 -25.64 13.13
C PRO A 489 -0.92 -24.70 14.21
N LEU A 490 -0.03 -23.96 14.87
CA LEU A 490 -0.34 -22.82 15.73
C LEU A 490 0.07 -21.55 14.98
N PHE A 491 -0.91 -20.80 14.48
CA PHE A 491 -0.65 -19.51 13.83
C PHE A 491 -0.71 -18.41 14.88
N ALA A 492 0.32 -17.57 14.94
CA ALA A 492 0.38 -16.38 15.80
C ALA A 492 0.71 -15.15 14.97
#